data_AF-A0A803N0S2-F1
#
_entry.id   AF-A0A803N0S2-F1
#
_cell.length_a   1.000
_cell.length_b   1.000
_cell.length_c   1.000
_cell.angle_alpha   90.00
_cell.angle_beta   90.00
_cell.angle_gamma   90.00
#
_symmetry.space_group_name_H-M   'P 1'
#
loop_
_entity.id
_entity.type
_entity.pdbx_description
1 polymer ?
#
loop_
_entity_poly.entity_id
_entity_poly.type
_entity_poly.pdbx_seq_one_letter_code
_entity_poly.pdbx_strand_id
1 'polypeptide(L)'
;HIVNRIMNLHAPEWSGEVRNITYSPDAKSVTVVYRVTLHGTDAEIYRESTGTASVEEKGYGDAVQKAEGMAFRRACARLGLGLHLYHEDMS
;
A
#
# COMPACT_ATOMS: atom_id res chain seq x y z
N HIS A 1 -11.48 0.58 2.73
CA HIS A 1 -10.20 -0.06 3.13
C HIS A 1 -10.19 -0.32 4.63
N ILE A 2 -10.33 -1.58 5.07
CA ILE A 2 -10.31 -1.96 6.50
C ILE A 2 -9.01 -1.53 7.19
N VAL A 3 -7.88 -1.55 6.47
CA VAL A 3 -6.57 -1.12 6.97
C VAL A 3 -6.57 0.36 7.37
N ASN A 4 -7.11 1.28 6.57
CA ASN A 4 -7.20 2.70 6.94
C ASN A 4 -7.99 2.91 8.24
N ARG A 5 -9.06 2.12 8.46
CA ARG A 5 -9.85 2.20 9.69
C ARG A 5 -9.04 1.75 10.90
N ILE A 6 -8.27 0.67 10.77
CA ILE A 6 -7.36 0.16 11.83
C ILE A 6 -6.28 1.21 12.13
N MET A 7 -5.67 1.79 11.10
CA MET A 7 -4.64 2.82 11.24
C MET A 7 -5.19 4.06 11.96
N ASN A 8 -6.35 4.58 11.53
CA ASN A 8 -7.00 5.73 12.17
C ASN A 8 -7.34 5.48 13.65
N LEU A 9 -7.63 4.22 14.03
CA LEU A 9 -7.95 3.87 15.41
C LEU A 9 -6.70 3.78 16.30
N HIS A 10 -5.61 3.18 15.78
CA HIS A 10 -4.45 2.81 16.62
C HIS A 10 -3.24 3.74 16.46
N ALA A 11 -3.16 4.48 15.37
CA ALA A 11 -2.09 5.43 15.10
C ALA A 11 -2.68 6.61 14.33
N PRO A 12 -3.48 7.49 14.98
CA PRO A 12 -4.25 8.53 14.30
C PRO A 12 -3.37 9.52 13.53
N GLU A 13 -2.12 9.68 13.96
CA GLU A 13 -1.08 10.42 13.26
C GLU A 13 -0.28 9.46 12.37
N TRP A 14 -0.94 8.69 11.51
CA TRP A 14 -0.24 7.95 10.45
C TRP A 14 -0.35 8.70 9.15
N SER A 15 0.63 8.50 8.27
CA SER A 15 0.59 9.06 6.93
C SER A 15 0.98 8.01 5.90
N GLY A 16 0.40 8.14 4.72
CA GLY A 16 0.67 7.28 3.56
C GLY A 16 0.91 8.16 2.35
N GLU A 17 1.96 7.87 1.58
CA GLU A 17 2.30 8.65 0.40
C GLU A 17 2.92 7.79 -0.72
N VAL A 18 2.62 8.19 -1.96
CA VAL A 18 3.31 7.66 -3.14
C VAL A 18 4.69 8.29 -3.23
N ARG A 19 5.72 7.44 -3.24
CA ARG A 19 7.13 7.86 -3.34
C ARG A 19 7.62 7.90 -4.78
N ASN A 20 7.11 6.99 -5.61
CA ASN A 20 7.47 6.93 -7.02
C ASN A 20 6.39 6.19 -7.82
N ILE A 21 6.25 6.55 -9.09
CA ILE A 21 5.43 5.85 -10.09
C ILE A 21 6.32 5.61 -11.31
N THR A 22 6.44 4.37 -11.74
CA THR A 22 7.29 4.00 -12.88
C THR A 22 6.50 3.12 -13.84
N TYR A 23 6.36 3.57 -15.08
CA TYR A 23 5.78 2.77 -16.16
C TYR A 23 6.86 1.87 -16.76
N SER A 24 6.48 0.65 -17.16
CA SER A 24 7.39 -0.21 -17.91
C SER A 24 7.75 0.42 -19.27
N PRO A 25 8.91 0.09 -19.86
CA PRO A 25 9.34 0.66 -21.14
C PRO A 25 8.36 0.42 -22.30
N ASP A 26 7.58 -0.66 -22.23
CA ASP A 26 6.54 -1.03 -23.18
C ASP A 26 5.16 -0.45 -22.84
N ALA A 27 5.06 0.37 -21.78
CA ALA A 27 3.84 0.97 -21.24
C ALA A 27 2.74 -0.03 -20.83
N LYS A 28 3.05 -1.33 -20.70
CA LYS A 28 2.06 -2.35 -20.35
C LYS A 28 1.78 -2.48 -18.86
N SER A 29 2.65 -1.96 -18.02
CA SER A 29 2.50 -2.02 -16.56
C SER A 29 2.96 -0.75 -15.87
N VAL A 30 2.45 -0.52 -14.67
CA VAL A 30 2.88 0.54 -13.78
C VAL A 30 3.25 -0.04 -12.44
N THR A 31 4.40 0.38 -11.92
CA THR A 31 4.88 0.06 -10.57
C THR A 31 4.80 1.32 -9.71
N VAL A 32 4.17 1.20 -8.55
CA VAL A 32 4.08 2.25 -7.54
C VAL A 32 4.93 1.85 -6.33
N VAL A 33 5.74 2.79 -5.83
CA VAL A 33 6.40 2.70 -4.52
C VAL A 33 5.58 3.52 -3.54
N TYR A 34 5.16 2.90 -2.44
CA TYR A 34 4.34 3.54 -1.42
C TYR A 34 5.02 3.45 -0.05
N ARG A 35 4.97 4.55 0.71
CA ARG A 35 5.47 4.63 2.08
C ARG A 35 4.30 4.75 3.05
N VAL A 36 4.35 3.97 4.12
CA VAL A 36 3.50 4.15 5.30
C VAL A 36 4.40 4.55 6.46
N THR A 37 4.07 5.67 7.09
CA THR A 37 4.78 6.22 8.25
C THR A 37 3.84 6.24 9.45
N LEU A 38 4.33 5.76 10.59
CA LEU A 38 3.70 5.93 11.89
C LEU A 38 4.48 7.00 12.65
N HIS A 39 3.80 8.07 13.04
CA HIS A 39 4.39 9.13 13.85
C HIS A 39 4.20 8.77 15.32
N GLY A 40 5.33 8.50 16.01
CA GLY A 40 5.38 8.35 17.46
C GLY A 40 5.87 9.63 18.13
N THR A 41 5.72 9.73 19.45
CA THR A 41 6.12 10.93 20.20
C THR A 41 7.62 11.23 20.09
N ASP A 42 8.47 10.19 20.11
CA ASP A 42 9.94 10.34 20.10
C ASP A 42 10.58 10.01 18.76
N ALA A 43 9.91 9.23 17.91
CA ALA A 43 10.46 8.75 16.66
C ALA A 43 9.37 8.42 15.63
N GLU A 44 9.75 8.51 14.36
CA GLU A 44 8.95 8.05 13.23
C GLU A 44 9.48 6.71 12.75
N ILE A 45 8.56 5.78 12.45
CA ILE A 45 8.91 4.55 11.77
C ILE A 45 8.16 4.47 10.46
N TYR A 46 8.86 4.09 9.39
CA TYR A 46 8.24 3.89 8.10
C TYR A 46 8.65 2.58 7.44
N ARG A 47 7.76 2.09 6.58
CA ARG A 47 8.04 0.98 5.67
C ARG A 47 7.56 1.35 4.28
N GLU A 48 8.38 0.98 3.31
CA GLU A 48 8.05 1.12 1.89
C GLU A 48 7.79 -0.25 1.29
N SER A 49 6.89 -0.29 0.31
CA SER A 49 6.70 -1.46 -0.53
C SER A 49 6.24 -1.06 -1.92
N THR A 50 6.17 -2.07 -2.80
CA THR A 50 5.85 -1.88 -4.20
C THR A 50 4.61 -2.67 -4.59
N GLY A 51 3.88 -2.14 -5.56
CA GLY A 51 2.81 -2.83 -6.26
C GLY A 51 2.95 -2.58 -7.75
N THR A 52 2.68 -3.61 -8.55
CA THR A 52 2.75 -3.53 -10.01
C THR A 52 1.44 -4.02 -10.59
N ALA A 53 0.82 -3.22 -11.44
CA ALA A 53 -0.43 -3.55 -12.12
C ALA A 53 -0.26 -3.41 -13.63
N SER A 54 -0.98 -4.24 -14.39
CA SER A 54 -1.05 -4.07 -15.85
C SER A 54 -2.01 -2.93 -16.21
N VAL A 55 -1.62 -2.14 -17.21
CA VAL A 55 -2.45 -1.02 -17.74
C VAL A 55 -3.66 -1.56 -18.52
N GLU A 56 -3.55 -2.76 -19.08
CA GLU A 56 -4.62 -3.40 -19.87
C GLU A 56 -5.63 -4.17 -19.01
N GLU A 57 -5.35 -4.33 -17.70
CA GLU A 57 -6.15 -5.16 -16.82
C GLU A 57 -7.54 -4.56 -16.57
N LYS A 58 -8.56 -5.21 -17.14
CA LYS A 58 -9.97 -4.82 -16.98
C LYS A 58 -10.42 -5.00 -15.53
N GLY A 59 -11.08 -3.99 -14.97
CA GLY A 59 -11.59 -4.00 -13.60
C GLY A 59 -11.89 -2.59 -13.09
N TYR A 60 -12.21 -2.46 -11.80
CA TYR A 60 -12.43 -1.17 -11.18
C TYR A 60 -11.10 -0.48 -10.82
N GLY A 61 -11.06 0.84 -11.03
CA GLY A 61 -9.88 1.68 -10.79
C GLY A 61 -8.84 1.64 -11.91
N ASP A 62 -8.04 2.69 -12.01
CA ASP A 62 -6.92 2.72 -12.94
C ASP A 62 -5.73 1.87 -12.44
N ALA A 63 -4.76 1.61 -13.32
CA ALA A 63 -3.61 0.77 -12.98
C ALA A 63 -2.75 1.36 -11.84
N VAL A 64 -2.69 2.69 -11.71
CA VAL A 64 -1.97 3.36 -10.62
C VAL A 64 -2.66 3.10 -9.29
N GLN A 65 -3.97 3.27 -9.22
CA GLN A 65 -4.79 3.01 -8.03
C GLN A 65 -4.67 1.54 -7.58
N LYS A 66 -4.66 0.59 -8.53
CA LYS A 66 -4.45 -0.83 -8.23
C LYS A 66 -3.05 -1.08 -7.66
N ALA A 67 -2.02 -0.55 -8.32
CA ALA A 67 -0.63 -0.68 -7.90
C ALA A 67 -0.38 -0.04 -6.52
N GLU A 68 -0.90 1.15 -6.29
CA GLU A 68 -0.87 1.86 -5.01
C GLU A 68 -1.54 1.03 -3.92
N GLY A 69 -2.74 0.51 -4.16
CA GLY A 69 -3.46 -0.33 -3.21
C GLY A 69 -2.69 -1.59 -2.80
N MET A 70 -1.96 -2.22 -3.73
CA MET A 70 -1.06 -3.33 -3.43
C MET A 70 0.15 -2.90 -2.61
N ALA A 71 0.80 -1.79 -3.00
CA ALA A 71 1.98 -1.26 -2.34
C ALA A 71 1.67 -0.86 -0.89
N PHE A 72 0.57 -0.12 -0.68
CA PHE A 72 0.06 0.29 0.63
C PHE A 72 -0.17 -0.93 1.54
N ARG A 73 -0.89 -1.93 1.05
CA ARG A 73 -1.17 -3.17 1.76
C ARG A 73 0.11 -3.86 2.22
N ARG A 74 1.07 -4.05 1.32
CA ARG A 74 2.37 -4.66 1.62
C ARG A 74 3.22 -3.83 2.59
N ALA A 75 3.17 -2.50 2.51
CA ALA A 75 3.86 -1.61 3.45
C ALA A 75 3.28 -1.74 4.87
N CYS A 76 1.95 -1.78 5.02
CA CYS A 76 1.30 -2.06 6.31
C CYS A 76 1.69 -3.43 6.87
N ALA A 77 1.73 -4.48 6.04
CA ALA A 77 2.13 -5.82 6.47
C ALA A 77 3.56 -5.85 7.04
N ARG A 78 4.49 -5.04 6.49
CA ARG A 78 5.86 -4.92 6.99
C ARG A 78 5.98 -4.19 8.34
N LEU A 79 4.94 -3.48 8.76
CA LEU A 79 4.80 -2.91 10.10
C LEU A 79 4.12 -3.91 11.07
N GLY A 80 3.77 -5.11 10.62
CA GLY A 80 3.00 -6.09 11.41
C GLY A 80 1.50 -5.79 11.44
N LEU A 81 1.01 -4.85 10.64
CA LEU A 81 -0.38 -4.40 10.66
C LEU A 81 -1.21 -5.17 9.64
N GLY A 82 -2.39 -5.66 10.06
CA GLY A 82 -3.31 -6.34 9.18
C GLY A 82 -2.77 -7.65 8.59
N LEU A 83 -1.79 -8.30 9.23
CA LEU A 83 -1.20 -9.56 8.76
C LEU A 83 -2.26 -10.66 8.55
N HIS A 84 -3.29 -10.68 9.41
CA HIS A 84 -4.44 -11.58 9.31
C HIS A 84 -5.32 -11.35 8.07
N LEU A 85 -5.22 -10.21 7.41
CA LEU A 85 -5.95 -9.89 6.17
C LEU A 85 -5.26 -10.46 4.92
N TYR A 86 -4.06 -11.06 5.07
CA TYR A 86 -3.30 -11.67 3.98
C TYR A 86 -3.25 -13.20 4.03
N HIS A 87 -3.86 -13.82 5.06
CA HIS A 87 -4.11 -15.25 5.01
C HIS A 87 -5.36 -15.48 4.17
N GLU A 88 -5.19 -16.18 3.03
CA GLU A 88 -6.28 -16.91 2.39
C GLU A 88 -6.67 -18.06 3.30
N ASP A 89 -7.43 -17.76 4.35
CA ASP A 89 -8.44 -18.63 4.95
C ASP A 89 -9.03 -17.96 6.19
N MET A 90 -10.18 -17.34 5.99
CA MET A 90 -11.37 -17.61 6.81
C MET A 90 -12.60 -17.45 5.91
N SER A 91 -12.87 -18.51 5.13
CA SER A 91 -14.17 -18.93 4.56
C SER A 91 -15.08 -17.84 3.97
#